data_AF-A0A2D9P4W1-F1
#
_entry.id   AF-A0A2D9P4W1-F1
#
_cell.length_a   1.000
_cell.length_b   1.000
_cell.length_c   1.000
_cell.angle_alpha   90.00
_cell.angle_beta   90.00
_cell.angle_gamma   90.00
#
_symmetry.space_group_name_H-M   'P 1'
#
loop_
_entity.id
_entity.type
_entity.pdbx_description
1 polymer ?
#
loop_
_entity_poly.entity_id
_entity_poly.type
_entity_poly.pdbx_seq_one_letter_code
_entity_poly.pdbx_strand_id
1 'polypeptide(L)'
;MNFLKRQLPLIIVMSVGLLTLFGHFINYEPINDFVDNDATQWFDIIAAFAIFLGALNMLKLQILKIAYKRKNWQYSVLAVSGFFFAIFAGFFFRGANYIEINDIEKNDANLVSNIIFNKTNKSTQNSIYENLMDSNKDYKIDHVFITKKEADNFMNEPFIFDGKKYQLSSLVRYTVKEHPWGAHVNIEGSLFSWMFFTIFTPLSATMFALLAFFVASASYRAFRIRNFEATLLLIAGIILMLGRVPLGELIPWWAISTSIIFGVFALISPFFKNKIVFISSLLSSIIFVIIVGFIMNWNIETPNIFKINFLQEWIYNYPTTAGSRALMIGIALGIIGTSFRIIIGKEKSFLGD
;
A
#
# COMPACT_ATOMS: atom_id res chain seq x y z
N MET A 1 43.34 -15.75 -22.29
CA MET A 1 42.62 -14.45 -22.24
C MET A 1 41.21 -14.53 -21.65
N ASN A 2 40.59 -15.71 -21.53
CA ASN A 2 39.24 -15.86 -20.93
C ASN A 2 39.20 -15.72 -19.40
N PHE A 3 40.28 -16.10 -18.68
CA PHE A 3 40.33 -16.00 -17.22
C PHE A 3 40.17 -14.55 -16.73
N LEU A 4 41.05 -13.66 -17.18
CA LEU A 4 41.05 -12.24 -16.81
C LEU A 4 39.77 -11.50 -17.25
N LYS A 5 39.18 -11.87 -18.38
CA LYS A 5 37.99 -11.17 -18.92
C LYS A 5 36.67 -11.68 -18.34
N ARG A 6 36.60 -12.93 -17.86
CA ARG A 6 35.32 -13.58 -17.49
C ARG A 6 35.32 -14.19 -16.10
N GLN A 7 36.39 -14.90 -15.70
CA GLN A 7 36.43 -15.58 -14.41
C GLN A 7 36.83 -14.64 -13.27
N LEU A 8 37.78 -13.73 -13.51
CA LEU A 8 38.22 -12.77 -12.49
C LEU A 8 37.09 -11.83 -12.02
N PRO A 9 36.28 -11.21 -12.90
CA PRO A 9 35.14 -10.40 -12.45
C PRO A 9 34.10 -11.21 -11.66
N LEU A 10 33.82 -12.45 -12.07
CA LEU A 10 32.89 -13.33 -11.36
C LEU A 10 33.37 -13.68 -9.96
N ILE A 11 34.67 -13.94 -9.78
CA ILE A 11 35.26 -14.19 -8.47
C ILE A 11 35.11 -12.95 -7.58
N ILE A 12 35.40 -11.76 -8.10
CA ILE A 12 35.24 -10.51 -7.35
C ILE A 12 33.79 -10.33 -6.89
N VAL A 13 32.82 -10.46 -7.81
CA VAL A 13 31.38 -10.33 -7.48
C VAL A 13 30.95 -11.38 -6.45
N MET A 14 31.42 -12.61 -6.58
CA MET A 14 31.09 -13.68 -5.64
C MET A 14 31.68 -13.43 -4.25
N SER A 15 32.93 -12.98 -4.18
CA SER A 15 33.60 -12.65 -2.92
C SER A 15 32.94 -11.46 -2.23
N VAL A 16 32.64 -10.38 -2.95
CA VAL A 16 31.95 -9.21 -2.40
C VAL A 16 30.53 -9.59 -1.95
N GLY A 17 29.79 -10.36 -2.74
CA GLY A 17 28.45 -10.84 -2.38
C GLY A 17 28.43 -11.72 -1.13
N LEU A 18 29.43 -12.60 -0.97
CA LEU A 18 29.60 -13.40 0.24
C LEU A 18 29.97 -12.52 1.45
N LEU A 19 30.85 -11.54 1.26
CA LEU A 19 31.22 -10.58 2.31
C LEU A 19 30.00 -9.80 2.77
N THR A 20 29.15 -9.31 1.86
CA THR A 20 27.91 -8.60 2.23
C THR A 20 26.91 -9.50 2.93
N LEU A 21 26.77 -10.76 2.50
CA LEU A 21 25.80 -11.69 3.08
C LEU A 21 26.22 -12.15 4.49
N PHE A 22 27.53 -12.37 4.69
CA PHE A 22 28.07 -12.82 5.96
C PHE A 22 28.63 -11.70 6.85
N GLY A 23 28.64 -10.45 6.39
CA GLY A 23 29.28 -9.33 7.06
C GLY A 23 28.76 -9.11 8.47
N HIS A 24 27.43 -9.15 8.67
CA HIS A 24 26.81 -9.02 10.00
C HIS A 24 27.16 -10.15 10.98
N PHE A 25 27.67 -11.29 10.49
CA PHE A 25 28.15 -12.38 11.34
C PHE A 25 29.63 -12.22 11.71
N ILE A 26 30.33 -11.26 11.12
CA ILE A 26 31.73 -10.96 11.40
C ILE A 26 31.77 -9.76 12.36
N ASN A 27 32.25 -9.98 13.58
CA ASN A 27 32.40 -8.91 14.56
C ASN A 27 33.64 -8.04 14.25
N TYR A 28 33.60 -7.30 13.15
CA TYR A 28 34.66 -6.40 12.71
C TYR A 28 34.05 -5.12 12.13
N GLU A 29 34.28 -4.00 12.81
CA GLU A 29 33.65 -2.71 12.54
C GLU A 29 33.78 -2.23 11.08
N PRO A 30 34.96 -2.28 10.42
CA PRO A 30 35.05 -1.89 9.01
C PRO A 30 34.23 -2.76 8.04
N ILE A 31 34.00 -4.05 8.35
CA ILE A 31 33.16 -4.92 7.53
C ILE A 31 31.69 -4.56 7.73
N ASN A 32 31.26 -4.33 8.97
CA ASN A 32 29.89 -3.91 9.26
C ASN A 32 29.59 -2.55 8.63
N ASP A 33 30.50 -1.57 8.75
CA ASP A 33 30.34 -0.25 8.12
C ASP A 33 30.22 -0.35 6.59
N PHE A 34 31.03 -1.22 5.96
CA PHE A 34 30.92 -1.48 4.52
C PHE A 34 29.56 -2.08 4.15
N VAL A 35 29.05 -3.04 4.92
CA VAL A 35 27.76 -3.70 4.63
C VAL A 35 26.58 -2.77 4.89
N ASP A 36 26.58 -2.04 5.99
CA ASP A 36 25.47 -1.17 6.39
C ASP A 36 25.40 0.10 5.54
N ASN A 37 26.54 0.72 5.22
CA ASN A 37 26.58 2.02 4.56
C ASN A 37 26.99 1.90 3.09
N ASP A 38 28.23 1.46 2.81
CA ASP A 38 28.78 1.54 1.46
C ASP A 38 28.02 0.64 0.48
N ALA A 39 27.82 -0.63 0.83
CA ALA A 39 27.12 -1.60 -0.01
C ALA A 39 25.67 -1.16 -0.27
N THR A 40 24.99 -0.60 0.73
CA THR A 40 23.64 -0.04 0.60
C THR A 40 23.61 1.15 -0.37
N GLN A 41 24.56 2.08 -0.27
CA GLN A 41 24.65 3.21 -1.21
C GLN A 41 24.91 2.76 -2.66
N TRP A 42 25.83 1.81 -2.86
CA TRP A 42 26.08 1.22 -4.18
C TRP A 42 24.83 0.52 -4.72
N PHE A 43 24.11 -0.20 -3.86
CA PHE A 43 22.83 -0.82 -4.21
C PHE A 43 21.80 0.24 -4.63
N ASP A 44 21.64 1.33 -3.88
CA ASP A 44 20.69 2.40 -4.21
C ASP A 44 21.00 3.04 -5.58
N ILE A 45 22.27 3.27 -5.89
CA ILE A 45 22.70 3.78 -7.21
C ILE A 45 22.32 2.79 -8.31
N ILE A 46 22.66 1.50 -8.15
CA ILE A 46 22.36 0.47 -9.15
C ILE A 46 20.84 0.29 -9.30
N ALA A 47 20.11 0.30 -8.20
CA ALA A 47 18.65 0.19 -8.16
C ALA A 47 18.00 1.37 -8.89
N ALA A 48 18.48 2.60 -8.69
CA ALA A 48 17.99 3.77 -9.41
C ALA A 48 18.19 3.63 -10.93
N PHE A 49 19.36 3.16 -11.37
CA PHE A 49 19.60 2.87 -12.79
C PHE A 49 18.71 1.74 -13.31
N ALA A 50 18.52 0.67 -12.55
CA ALA A 50 17.68 -0.46 -12.94
C ALA A 50 16.21 -0.07 -13.05
N ILE A 51 15.69 0.71 -12.11
CA ILE A 51 14.32 1.25 -12.16
C ILE A 51 14.16 2.14 -13.39
N PHE A 52 15.13 3.03 -13.64
CA PHE A 52 15.08 3.92 -14.80
C PHE A 52 15.13 3.14 -16.12
N LEU A 53 16.05 2.18 -16.26
CA LEU A 53 16.19 1.35 -17.44
C LEU A 53 14.95 0.45 -17.64
N GLY A 54 14.41 -0.11 -16.56
CA GLY A 54 13.18 -0.90 -16.57
C GLY A 54 11.99 -0.08 -17.05
N ALA A 55 11.83 1.13 -16.52
CA ALA A 55 10.78 2.07 -16.93
C ALA A 55 10.92 2.47 -18.41
N LEU A 56 12.13 2.81 -18.86
CA LEU A 56 12.40 3.12 -20.27
C LEU A 56 12.14 1.94 -21.20
N ASN A 57 12.50 0.73 -20.79
CA ASN A 57 12.26 -0.47 -21.58
C ASN A 57 10.76 -0.77 -21.68
N MET A 58 10.02 -0.67 -20.58
CA MET A 58 8.57 -0.80 -20.59
C MET A 58 7.93 0.24 -21.50
N LEU A 59 8.32 1.52 -21.39
CA LEU A 59 7.84 2.60 -22.25
C LEU A 59 8.15 2.33 -23.72
N LYS A 60 9.38 1.93 -24.05
CA LYS A 60 9.79 1.53 -25.40
C LYS A 60 8.88 0.43 -25.94
N LEU A 61 8.64 -0.63 -25.16
CA LEU A 61 7.77 -1.73 -25.59
C LEU A 61 6.33 -1.26 -25.87
N GLN A 62 5.77 -0.38 -25.02
CA GLN A 62 4.43 0.15 -25.25
C GLN A 62 4.38 1.08 -26.48
N ILE A 63 5.38 1.93 -26.67
CA ILE A 63 5.48 2.81 -27.85
C ILE A 63 5.60 1.99 -29.14
N LEU A 64 6.47 0.97 -29.17
CA LEU A 64 6.60 0.09 -30.33
C LEU A 64 5.28 -0.65 -30.61
N LYS A 65 4.54 -1.03 -29.57
CA LYS A 65 3.23 -1.66 -29.71
C LYS A 65 2.21 -0.74 -30.39
N ILE A 66 2.24 0.56 -30.08
CA ILE A 66 1.43 1.61 -30.71
C ILE A 66 1.88 1.86 -32.15
N ALA A 67 3.18 2.10 -32.36
CA ALA A 67 3.75 2.42 -33.67
C ALA A 67 3.50 1.31 -34.70
N TYR A 68 3.67 0.05 -34.30
CA TYR A 68 3.44 -1.12 -35.15
C TYR A 68 2.00 -1.66 -35.09
N LYS A 69 1.06 -0.95 -34.43
CA LYS A 69 -0.36 -1.34 -34.28
C LYS A 69 -0.56 -2.82 -33.93
N ARG A 70 0.24 -3.33 -32.97
CA ARG A 70 0.14 -4.73 -32.52
C ARG A 70 -1.21 -4.98 -31.83
N LYS A 71 -1.56 -6.25 -31.60
CA LYS A 71 -2.82 -6.62 -30.92
C LYS A 71 -3.01 -5.82 -29.62
N ASN A 72 -4.19 -5.23 -29.43
CA ASN A 72 -4.55 -4.45 -28.25
C ASN A 72 -3.64 -3.22 -28.01
N TRP A 73 -3.15 -2.57 -29.07
CA TRP A 73 -2.29 -1.37 -28.96
C TRP A 73 -3.02 -0.14 -28.39
N GLN A 74 -4.34 -0.07 -28.53
CA GLN A 74 -5.15 1.04 -28.03
C GLN A 74 -4.95 1.24 -26.51
N TYR A 75 -4.91 0.16 -25.73
CA TYR A 75 -4.64 0.24 -24.28
C TYR A 75 -3.21 0.70 -23.96
N SER A 76 -2.26 0.45 -24.86
CA SER A 76 -0.88 0.92 -24.69
C SER A 76 -0.77 2.44 -24.78
N VAL A 77 -1.69 3.11 -25.49
CA VAL A 77 -1.76 4.59 -25.51
C VAL A 77 -2.01 5.13 -24.11
N LEU A 78 -2.95 4.53 -23.37
CA LEU A 78 -3.25 4.93 -22.00
C LEU A 78 -2.03 4.77 -21.08
N ALA A 79 -1.28 3.67 -21.21
CA ALA A 79 -0.07 3.44 -20.43
C ALA A 79 1.03 4.48 -20.72
N VAL A 80 1.27 4.78 -22.01
CA VAL A 80 2.26 5.79 -22.41
C VAL A 80 1.85 7.19 -21.94
N SER A 81 0.59 7.58 -22.15
CA SER A 81 0.08 8.86 -21.68
C SER A 81 0.15 9.00 -20.15
N GLY A 82 -0.22 7.95 -19.41
CA GLY A 82 -0.12 7.93 -17.95
C GLY A 82 1.32 8.07 -17.45
N PHE A 83 2.27 7.42 -18.13
CA PHE A 83 3.70 7.54 -17.79
C PHE A 83 4.23 8.96 -18.01
N PHE A 84 3.92 9.58 -19.16
CA PHE A 84 4.31 10.98 -19.42
C PHE A 84 3.63 11.95 -18.47
N PHE A 85 2.35 11.73 -18.15
CA PHE A 85 1.62 12.52 -17.17
C PHE A 85 2.28 12.47 -15.79
N ALA A 86 2.66 11.28 -15.31
CA ALA A 86 3.33 11.10 -14.02
C ALA A 86 4.72 11.77 -13.99
N ILE A 87 5.52 11.65 -15.06
CA ILE A 87 6.81 12.35 -15.16
C ILE A 87 6.61 13.86 -15.15
N PHE A 88 5.67 14.37 -15.96
CA PHE A 88 5.42 15.79 -16.04
C PHE A 88 4.98 16.35 -14.67
N ALA A 89 4.03 15.68 -14.01
CA ALA A 89 3.58 16.04 -12.68
C ALA A 89 4.68 15.97 -11.63
N GLY A 90 5.55 14.95 -11.65
CA GLY A 90 6.59 14.78 -10.65
C GLY A 90 7.78 15.73 -10.79
N PHE A 91 8.25 15.95 -12.02
CA PHE A 91 9.50 16.68 -12.29
C PHE A 91 9.30 18.14 -12.68
N PHE A 92 8.16 18.50 -13.26
CA PHE A 92 7.92 19.84 -13.81
C PHE A 92 6.90 20.65 -13.01
N PHE A 93 6.20 20.02 -12.07
CA PHE A 93 5.21 20.68 -11.24
C PHE A 93 5.41 20.35 -9.76
N ARG A 94 5.75 21.34 -8.92
CA ARG A 94 5.92 21.11 -7.48
C ARG A 94 4.59 20.80 -6.81
N GLY A 95 3.54 21.58 -7.09
CA GLY A 95 2.21 21.28 -6.59
C GLY A 95 2.08 21.18 -5.06
N ALA A 96 2.98 21.80 -4.30
CA ALA A 96 3.04 21.72 -2.84
C ALA A 96 3.44 23.08 -2.27
N ASN A 97 2.49 24.01 -2.27
CA ASN A 97 2.67 25.37 -1.76
C ASN A 97 2.20 25.44 -0.31
N TYR A 98 2.79 26.30 0.49
CA TYR A 98 2.35 26.59 1.85
C TYR A 98 2.38 28.09 2.09
N ILE A 99 1.61 28.52 3.07
CA ILE A 99 1.49 29.92 3.45
C ILE A 99 2.33 30.13 4.70
N GLU A 100 3.16 31.16 4.67
CA GLU A 100 4.01 31.59 5.77
C GLU A 100 3.62 32.99 6.19
N ILE A 101 3.36 33.15 7.48
CA ILE A 101 2.94 34.37 8.13
C ILE A 101 4.17 35.03 8.74
N ASN A 102 4.47 36.25 8.30
CA ASN A 102 5.72 36.94 8.63
C ASN A 102 5.53 38.03 9.69
N ASP A 103 4.32 38.61 9.81
CA ASP A 103 4.07 39.70 10.74
C ASP A 103 2.58 39.78 11.14
N ILE A 104 2.31 39.95 12.43
CA ILE A 104 0.97 40.00 13.02
C ILE A 104 0.91 41.07 14.11
N GLU A 105 -0.12 41.91 14.07
CA GLU A 105 -0.47 42.77 15.20
C GLU A 105 -0.94 41.92 16.39
N LYS A 106 -0.33 42.10 17.57
CA LYS A 106 -0.56 41.26 18.77
C LYS A 106 -2.04 41.12 19.19
N ASN A 107 -2.90 42.06 18.82
CA ASN A 107 -4.33 42.00 19.13
C ASN A 107 -5.12 41.05 18.19
N ASP A 108 -4.62 40.75 17.00
CA ASP A 108 -5.32 39.95 15.99
C ASP A 108 -4.92 38.47 16.02
N ALA A 109 -3.84 38.12 16.72
CA ALA A 109 -3.32 36.75 16.78
C ALA A 109 -4.35 35.71 17.29
N ASN A 110 -5.23 36.08 18.23
CA ASN A 110 -6.29 35.19 18.71
C ASN A 110 -7.41 35.00 17.67
N LEU A 111 -7.74 36.04 16.91
CA LEU A 111 -8.71 35.94 15.82
C LEU A 111 -8.13 35.11 14.66
N VAL A 112 -6.89 35.38 14.28
CA VAL A 112 -6.16 34.66 13.23
C VAL A 112 -6.01 33.17 13.59
N SER A 113 -5.61 32.84 14.82
CA SER A 113 -5.48 31.44 15.25
C SER A 113 -6.80 30.69 15.17
N ASN A 114 -7.91 31.32 15.55
CA ASN A 114 -9.24 30.76 15.46
C ASN A 114 -9.71 30.57 14.00
N ILE A 115 -9.42 31.53 13.11
CA ILE A 115 -9.76 31.42 11.69
C ILE A 115 -8.97 30.26 11.06
N ILE A 116 -7.67 30.16 11.31
CA ILE A 116 -6.82 29.08 10.78
C ILE A 116 -7.27 27.73 11.33
N PHE A 117 -7.56 27.63 12.64
CA PHE A 117 -8.07 26.43 13.27
C PHE A 117 -9.33 25.91 12.57
N ASN A 118 -10.35 26.76 12.43
CA ASN A 118 -11.62 26.37 11.85
C ASN A 118 -11.52 26.04 10.36
N LYS A 119 -10.64 26.73 9.61
CA LYS A 119 -10.45 26.46 8.18
C LYS A 119 -9.65 25.18 7.91
N THR A 120 -8.64 24.88 8.72
CA THR A 120 -7.70 23.78 8.44
C THR A 120 -8.03 22.51 9.21
N ASN A 121 -8.55 22.64 10.44
CA ASN A 121 -8.85 21.55 11.38
C ASN A 121 -7.71 20.54 11.56
N LYS A 122 -6.45 20.98 11.40
CA LYS A 122 -5.26 20.13 11.45
C LYS A 122 -4.42 20.30 12.72
N SER A 123 -4.34 21.52 13.24
CA SER A 123 -3.55 21.88 14.42
C SER A 123 -4.46 22.52 15.47
N THR A 124 -4.14 22.46 16.77
CA THR A 124 -5.00 23.04 17.81
C THR A 124 -4.88 24.57 17.86
N GLN A 125 -5.98 25.28 18.18
CA GLN A 125 -5.98 26.75 18.25
C GLN A 125 -4.87 27.30 19.16
N ASN A 126 -4.64 26.67 20.32
CA ASN A 126 -3.60 27.08 21.27
C ASN A 126 -2.19 26.94 20.67
N SER A 127 -1.90 25.83 19.98
CA SER A 127 -0.60 25.64 19.31
C SER A 127 -0.37 26.66 18.20
N ILE A 128 -1.42 27.01 17.45
CA ILE A 128 -1.35 28.04 16.42
C ILE A 128 -1.05 29.40 17.08
N TYR A 129 -1.80 29.76 18.13
CA TYR A 129 -1.61 31.02 18.85
C TYR A 129 -0.19 31.17 19.44
N GLU A 130 0.33 30.13 20.09
CA GLU A 130 1.69 30.13 20.66
C GLU A 130 2.75 30.35 19.58
N ASN A 131 2.62 29.67 18.44
CA ASN A 131 3.55 29.83 17.33
C ASN A 131 3.45 31.20 16.64
N LEU A 132 2.26 31.81 16.59
CA LEU A 132 2.07 33.17 16.06
C LEU A 132 2.64 34.25 17.01
N MET A 133 2.76 33.94 18.31
CA MET A 133 3.31 34.85 19.32
C MET A 133 4.84 34.77 19.47
N ASP A 134 5.47 33.71 18.97
CA ASP A 134 6.93 33.58 18.93
C ASP A 134 7.51 34.56 17.89
N SER A 135 7.89 35.76 18.34
CA SER A 135 8.35 36.87 17.48
C SER A 135 9.62 36.58 16.68
N ASN A 136 10.29 35.45 16.92
CA ASN A 136 11.52 35.05 16.24
C ASN A 136 11.29 34.05 15.10
N LYS A 137 10.05 33.63 14.80
CA LYS A 137 9.78 32.62 13.78
C LYS A 137 8.57 32.97 12.91
N ASP A 138 8.76 32.89 11.61
CA ASP A 138 7.67 32.90 10.65
C ASP A 138 6.78 31.66 10.85
N TYR A 139 5.47 31.85 10.94
CA TYR A 139 4.54 30.73 11.15
C TYR A 139 4.09 30.12 9.83
N LYS A 140 4.34 28.82 9.66
CA LYS A 140 3.84 28.04 8.53
C LYS A 140 2.45 27.48 8.86
N ILE A 141 1.47 27.80 8.02
CA ILE A 141 0.14 27.18 8.10
C ILE A 141 0.27 25.70 7.72
N ASP A 142 -0.25 24.81 8.57
CA ASP A 142 -0.25 23.35 8.38
C ASP A 142 -1.24 22.87 7.30
N HIS A 143 -1.31 23.61 6.19
CA HIS A 143 -2.12 23.29 5.03
C HIS A 143 -1.33 23.49 3.75
N VAL A 144 -1.40 22.50 2.87
CA VAL A 144 -0.64 22.47 1.61
C VAL A 144 -1.61 22.67 0.46
N PHE A 145 -1.24 23.54 -0.47
CA PHE A 145 -2.04 23.93 -1.61
C PHE A 145 -1.39 23.46 -2.91
N ILE A 146 -2.21 22.99 -3.86
CA ILE A 146 -1.71 22.50 -5.15
C ILE A 146 -1.19 23.67 -5.98
N THR A 147 -1.84 24.84 -5.90
CA THR A 147 -1.42 26.02 -6.66
C THR A 147 -1.25 27.25 -5.76
N LYS A 148 -0.39 28.19 -6.18
CA LYS A 148 -0.25 29.49 -5.50
C LYS A 148 -1.57 30.25 -5.46
N LYS A 149 -2.31 30.25 -6.57
CA LYS A 149 -3.62 30.89 -6.68
C LYS A 149 -4.61 30.35 -5.64
N GLU A 150 -4.57 29.05 -5.37
CA GLU A 150 -5.41 28.43 -4.35
C GLU A 150 -5.03 28.88 -2.94
N ALA A 151 -3.72 29.00 -2.65
CA ALA A 151 -3.22 29.57 -1.40
C ALA A 151 -3.64 31.04 -1.25
N ASP A 152 -3.54 31.85 -2.31
CA ASP A 152 -3.98 33.25 -2.30
C ASP A 152 -5.50 33.36 -2.10
N ASN A 153 -6.27 32.50 -2.77
CA ASN A 153 -7.72 32.43 -2.58
C ASN A 153 -8.08 32.09 -1.14
N PHE A 154 -7.37 31.15 -0.50
CA PHE A 154 -7.58 30.78 0.90
C PHE A 154 -7.42 31.98 1.85
N MET A 155 -6.44 32.85 1.59
CA MET A 155 -6.19 34.06 2.37
C MET A 155 -7.25 35.15 2.15
N ASN A 156 -7.77 35.25 0.93
CA ASN A 156 -8.75 36.27 0.54
C ASN A 156 -10.21 35.86 0.77
N GLU A 157 -10.46 34.57 0.99
CA GLU A 157 -11.80 34.04 1.20
C GLU A 157 -12.38 34.57 2.54
N PRO A 158 -13.54 35.26 2.49
CA PRO A 158 -14.11 35.91 3.66
C PRO A 158 -14.57 34.88 4.69
N PHE A 159 -14.11 35.05 5.92
CA PHE A 159 -14.52 34.27 7.07
C PHE A 159 -15.48 35.10 7.93
N ILE A 160 -16.62 34.51 8.32
CA ILE A 160 -17.59 35.19 9.18
C ILE A 160 -17.31 34.79 10.62
N PHE A 161 -16.94 35.76 11.44
CA PHE A 161 -16.78 35.59 12.87
C PHE A 161 -17.53 36.71 13.59
N ASP A 162 -18.36 36.36 14.58
CA ASP A 162 -19.14 37.33 15.35
C ASP A 162 -19.97 38.31 14.47
N GLY A 163 -20.57 37.78 13.40
CA GLY A 163 -21.38 38.55 12.44
C GLY A 163 -20.60 39.50 11.51
N LYS A 164 -19.27 39.60 11.65
CA LYS A 164 -18.39 40.41 10.80
C LYS A 164 -17.60 39.54 9.82
N LYS A 165 -17.32 40.10 8.65
CA LYS A 165 -16.50 39.45 7.62
C LYS A 165 -15.04 39.86 7.79
N TYR A 166 -14.16 38.87 7.91
CA TYR A 166 -12.72 39.04 8.00
C TYR A 166 -12.05 38.35 6.82
N GLN A 167 -10.97 38.94 6.32
CA GLN A 167 -10.07 38.29 5.35
C GLN A 167 -8.71 38.11 6.01
N LEU A 168 -8.10 36.94 5.83
CA LEU A 168 -6.81 36.66 6.48
C LEU A 168 -5.71 37.53 5.87
N SER A 169 -5.82 37.85 4.58
CA SER A 169 -4.93 38.78 3.87
C SER A 169 -4.96 40.22 4.38
N SER A 170 -6.05 40.67 5.02
CA SER A 170 -6.13 42.01 5.60
C SER A 170 -5.56 42.10 7.02
N LEU A 171 -5.49 40.96 7.72
CA LEU A 171 -5.07 40.89 9.12
C LEU A 171 -3.57 40.58 9.27
N VAL A 172 -2.95 40.01 8.23
CA VAL A 172 -1.63 39.40 8.32
C VAL A 172 -0.83 39.62 7.05
N ARG A 173 0.48 39.88 7.19
CA ARG A 173 1.42 39.80 6.07
C ARG A 173 1.84 38.36 5.84
N TYR A 174 1.54 37.84 4.67
CA TYR A 174 1.84 36.47 4.30
C TYR A 174 2.68 36.38 3.03
N THR A 175 3.41 35.28 2.92
CA THR A 175 4.12 34.89 1.69
C THR A 175 3.76 33.45 1.34
N VAL A 176 3.56 33.19 0.04
CA VAL A 176 3.33 31.83 -0.46
C VAL A 176 4.66 31.25 -0.92
N LYS A 177 5.15 30.25 -0.19
CA LYS A 177 6.38 29.53 -0.51
C LYS A 177 6.06 28.11 -1.01
N GLU A 178 7.06 27.50 -1.62
CA GLU A 178 6.97 26.15 -2.19
C GLU A 178 7.89 25.21 -1.42
N HIS A 179 7.44 23.97 -1.23
CA HIS A 179 8.32 22.92 -0.71
C HIS A 179 9.46 22.60 -1.68
N PRO A 180 10.63 22.17 -1.18
CA PRO A 180 11.75 21.80 -2.02
C PRO A 180 11.43 20.58 -2.90
N TRP A 181 12.15 20.47 -4.02
CA TRP A 181 12.05 19.32 -4.91
C TRP A 181 12.35 18.02 -4.17
N GLY A 182 11.58 16.97 -4.47
CA GLY A 182 11.65 15.67 -3.80
C GLY A 182 10.70 15.59 -2.60
N ALA A 183 10.69 16.61 -1.73
CA ALA A 183 9.74 16.66 -0.62
C ALA A 183 8.30 16.82 -1.11
N HIS A 184 8.09 17.62 -2.17
CA HIS A 184 6.77 17.91 -2.74
C HIS A 184 5.98 16.67 -3.18
N VAL A 185 6.65 15.56 -3.48
CA VAL A 185 6.04 14.31 -3.96
C VAL A 185 5.42 13.49 -2.83
N ASN A 186 5.94 13.64 -1.61
CA ASN A 186 5.60 12.81 -0.45
C ASN A 186 4.72 13.54 0.58
N ILE A 187 4.46 14.83 0.39
CA ILE A 187 3.70 15.65 1.33
C ILE A 187 2.20 15.47 1.13
N GLU A 188 1.46 15.29 2.22
CA GLU A 188 0.00 15.23 2.22
C GLU A 188 -0.63 16.55 1.76
N GLY A 189 -1.62 16.46 0.85
CA GLY A 189 -2.26 17.64 0.25
C GLY A 189 -1.51 18.24 -0.95
N SER A 190 -0.35 17.69 -1.31
CA SER A 190 0.31 18.03 -2.58
C SER A 190 -0.47 17.53 -3.81
N LEU A 191 -0.12 18.03 -5.00
CA LEU A 191 -0.63 17.51 -6.28
C LEU A 191 -0.42 15.99 -6.36
N PHE A 192 0.77 15.50 -5.97
CA PHE A 192 1.10 14.09 -6.11
C PHE A 192 0.32 13.23 -5.13
N SER A 193 0.10 13.70 -3.90
CA SER A 193 -0.80 13.09 -2.93
C SER A 193 -2.24 13.03 -3.49
N TRP A 194 -2.73 14.12 -4.09
CA TRP A 194 -4.04 14.14 -4.74
C TRP A 194 -4.13 13.14 -5.91
N MET A 195 -3.10 13.08 -6.77
CA MET A 195 -3.03 12.11 -7.87
C MET A 195 -3.02 10.68 -7.33
N PHE A 196 -2.28 10.44 -6.25
CA PHE A 196 -2.23 9.13 -5.60
C PHE A 196 -3.63 8.71 -5.12
N PHE A 197 -4.29 9.52 -4.30
CA PHE A 197 -5.58 9.16 -3.74
C PHE A 197 -6.75 9.21 -4.73
N THR A 198 -6.69 10.10 -5.73
CA THR A 198 -7.80 10.30 -6.68
C THR A 198 -7.67 9.44 -7.94
N ILE A 199 -6.45 9.13 -8.36
CA ILE A 199 -6.19 8.39 -9.61
C ILE A 199 -5.65 7.00 -9.29
N PHE A 200 -4.51 6.91 -8.58
CA PHE A 200 -3.84 5.62 -8.37
C PHE A 200 -4.63 4.69 -7.45
N THR A 201 -5.14 5.17 -6.32
CA THR A 201 -5.88 4.35 -5.34
C THR A 201 -7.13 3.73 -5.95
N PRO A 202 -8.02 4.46 -6.65
CA PRO A 202 -9.17 3.85 -7.32
C PRO A 202 -8.78 2.88 -8.43
N LEU A 203 -7.78 3.23 -9.26
CA LEU A 203 -7.31 2.32 -10.31
C LEU A 203 -6.74 1.01 -9.73
N SER A 204 -5.93 1.09 -8.69
CA SER A 204 -5.43 -0.11 -8.01
C SER A 204 -6.56 -0.90 -7.35
N ALA A 205 -7.57 -0.25 -6.77
CA ALA A 205 -8.77 -0.90 -6.26
C ALA A 205 -9.53 -1.66 -7.37
N THR A 206 -9.62 -1.11 -8.59
CA THR A 206 -10.23 -1.85 -9.73
C THR A 206 -9.42 -3.08 -10.12
N MET A 207 -8.09 -3.02 -10.05
CA MET A 207 -7.22 -4.18 -10.29
C MET A 207 -7.45 -5.26 -9.24
N PHE A 208 -7.56 -4.90 -7.96
CA PHE A 208 -7.88 -5.84 -6.88
C PHE A 208 -9.30 -6.41 -7.02
N ALA A 209 -10.29 -5.61 -7.42
CA ALA A 209 -11.65 -6.07 -7.66
C ALA A 209 -11.70 -7.12 -8.79
N LEU A 210 -11.00 -6.86 -9.91
CA LEU A 210 -10.85 -7.81 -11.00
C LEU A 210 -10.11 -9.08 -10.57
N LEU A 211 -9.01 -8.93 -9.82
CA LEU A 211 -8.27 -10.08 -9.29
C LEU A 211 -9.15 -10.93 -8.37
N ALA A 212 -9.89 -10.31 -7.45
CA ALA A 212 -10.83 -11.00 -6.57
C ALA A 212 -11.89 -11.76 -7.37
N PHE A 213 -12.48 -11.13 -8.40
CA PHE A 213 -13.42 -11.78 -9.30
C PHE A 213 -12.80 -12.98 -10.04
N PHE A 214 -11.60 -12.82 -10.62
CA PHE A 214 -10.93 -13.90 -11.34
C PHE A 214 -10.50 -15.04 -10.43
N VAL A 215 -10.00 -14.75 -9.23
CA VAL A 215 -9.65 -15.75 -8.22
C VAL A 215 -10.91 -16.49 -7.77
N ALA A 216 -12.00 -15.78 -7.46
CA ALA A 216 -13.27 -16.42 -7.09
C ALA A 216 -13.81 -17.29 -8.25
N SER A 217 -13.76 -16.80 -9.49
CA SER A 217 -14.19 -17.54 -10.68
C SER A 217 -13.30 -18.77 -10.97
N ALA A 218 -11.98 -18.64 -10.84
CA ALA A 218 -11.04 -19.74 -11.00
C ALA A 218 -11.22 -20.79 -9.91
N SER A 219 -11.34 -20.37 -8.65
CA SER A 219 -11.64 -21.24 -7.51
C SER A 219 -12.98 -21.96 -7.70
N TYR A 220 -14.05 -21.25 -8.09
CA TYR A 220 -15.34 -21.87 -8.39
C TYR A 220 -15.20 -22.95 -9.47
N ARG A 221 -14.51 -22.66 -10.58
CA ARG A 221 -14.29 -23.64 -11.66
C ARG A 221 -13.43 -24.82 -11.21
N ALA A 222 -12.38 -24.58 -10.44
CA ALA A 222 -11.47 -25.63 -9.94
C ALA A 222 -12.18 -26.55 -8.92
N PHE A 223 -13.01 -25.99 -8.05
CA PHE A 223 -13.72 -26.71 -6.99
C PHE A 223 -15.02 -27.37 -7.46
N ARG A 224 -15.70 -26.83 -8.48
CA ARG A 224 -16.91 -27.44 -9.07
C ARG A 224 -16.65 -28.82 -9.69
N ILE A 225 -15.40 -29.15 -10.01
CA ILE A 225 -15.09 -30.26 -10.92
C ILE A 225 -14.83 -31.62 -10.24
N ARG A 226 -14.82 -31.79 -8.89
CA ARG A 226 -14.60 -33.17 -8.40
C ARG A 226 -15.13 -33.66 -7.03
N ASN A 227 -15.58 -32.83 -6.09
CA ASN A 227 -16.11 -33.33 -4.80
C ASN A 227 -17.05 -32.34 -4.07
N PHE A 228 -17.97 -32.88 -3.26
CA PHE A 228 -18.87 -32.10 -2.38
C PHE A 228 -18.08 -31.26 -1.36
N GLU A 229 -16.94 -31.77 -0.93
CA GLU A 229 -16.02 -31.15 0.03
C GLU A 229 -15.46 -29.82 -0.47
N ALA A 230 -15.07 -29.73 -1.74
CA ALA A 230 -14.58 -28.49 -2.32
C ALA A 230 -15.68 -27.42 -2.43
N THR A 231 -16.94 -27.81 -2.58
CA THR A 231 -18.07 -26.87 -2.57
C THR A 231 -18.24 -26.25 -1.17
N LEU A 232 -18.13 -27.06 -0.10
CA LEU A 232 -18.18 -26.55 1.28
C LEU A 232 -17.02 -25.58 1.57
N LEU A 233 -15.80 -25.93 1.13
CA LEU A 233 -14.62 -25.09 1.26
C LEU A 233 -14.77 -23.78 0.48
N LEU A 234 -15.34 -23.83 -0.73
CA LEU A 234 -15.60 -22.64 -1.53
C LEU A 234 -16.61 -21.71 -0.85
N ILE A 235 -17.72 -22.24 -0.33
CA ILE A 235 -18.74 -21.44 0.38
C ILE A 235 -18.12 -20.77 1.61
N ALA A 236 -17.36 -21.52 2.41
CA ALA A 236 -16.64 -20.97 3.56
C ALA A 236 -15.64 -19.87 3.15
N GLY A 237 -14.89 -20.09 2.06
CA GLY A 237 -13.94 -19.11 1.52
C GLY A 237 -14.59 -17.83 1.01
N ILE A 238 -15.73 -17.92 0.31
CA ILE A 238 -16.47 -16.74 -0.17
C ILE A 238 -16.99 -15.91 1.01
N ILE A 239 -17.58 -16.56 2.02
CA ILE A 239 -18.10 -15.85 3.19
C ILE A 239 -16.95 -15.18 3.95
N LEU A 240 -15.80 -15.84 4.06
CA LEU A 240 -14.61 -15.26 4.67
C LEU A 240 -14.05 -14.07 3.88
N MET A 241 -14.07 -14.10 2.55
CA MET A 241 -13.67 -12.97 1.71
C MET A 241 -14.61 -11.77 1.87
N LEU A 242 -15.92 -12.00 2.05
CA LEU A 242 -16.92 -10.93 2.18
C LEU A 242 -16.73 -10.06 3.43
N GLY A 243 -16.13 -10.57 4.49
CA GLY A 243 -15.90 -9.75 5.69
C GLY A 243 -14.93 -8.58 5.48
N ARG A 244 -14.12 -8.59 4.41
CA ARG A 244 -13.13 -7.53 4.12
C ARG A 244 -13.79 -6.30 3.52
N VAL A 245 -15.04 -6.44 3.12
CA VAL A 245 -15.89 -5.36 2.64
C VAL A 245 -16.61 -4.77 3.86
N PRO A 246 -16.85 -3.44 3.93
CA PRO A 246 -17.60 -2.82 5.02
C PRO A 246 -18.96 -3.47 5.33
N LEU A 247 -19.56 -4.16 4.35
CA LEU A 247 -20.79 -4.95 4.50
C LEU A 247 -20.63 -6.20 5.39
N GLY A 248 -19.39 -6.62 5.66
CA GLY A 248 -19.06 -7.77 6.50
C GLY A 248 -19.63 -7.66 7.91
N GLU A 249 -19.69 -6.43 8.46
CA GLU A 249 -20.21 -6.18 9.80
C GLU A 249 -21.71 -6.45 9.92
N LEU A 250 -22.44 -6.41 8.80
CA LEU A 250 -23.87 -6.70 8.75
C LEU A 250 -24.15 -8.21 8.71
N ILE A 251 -23.12 -9.05 8.56
CA ILE A 251 -23.30 -10.49 8.47
C ILE A 251 -23.63 -11.03 9.88
N PRO A 252 -24.79 -11.70 10.04
CA PRO A 252 -25.20 -12.21 11.34
C PRO A 252 -24.31 -13.38 11.79
N TRP A 253 -24.17 -13.55 13.11
CA TRP A 253 -23.30 -14.57 13.71
C TRP A 253 -23.55 -15.98 13.18
N TRP A 254 -24.81 -16.35 12.94
CA TRP A 254 -25.17 -17.71 12.50
C TRP A 254 -24.60 -18.03 11.11
N ALA A 255 -24.47 -17.04 10.23
CA ALA A 255 -23.87 -17.20 8.90
C ALA A 255 -22.35 -17.44 9.00
N ILE A 256 -21.71 -16.83 9.99
CA ILE A 256 -20.26 -17.00 10.25
C ILE A 256 -20.01 -18.34 10.93
N SER A 257 -20.82 -18.70 11.94
CA SER A 257 -20.74 -20.00 12.60
C SER A 257 -20.92 -21.16 11.61
N THR A 258 -21.90 -21.06 10.71
CA THR A 258 -22.12 -22.09 9.66
C THR A 258 -20.93 -22.19 8.70
N SER A 259 -20.29 -21.08 8.35
CA SER A 259 -19.09 -21.07 7.51
C SER A 259 -17.90 -21.76 8.16
N ILE A 260 -17.70 -21.53 9.46
CA ILE A 260 -16.65 -22.22 10.24
C ILE A 260 -16.93 -23.72 10.28
N ILE A 261 -18.18 -24.12 10.54
CA ILE A 261 -18.59 -25.52 10.55
C ILE A 261 -18.33 -26.16 9.19
N PHE A 262 -18.69 -25.52 8.07
CA PHE A 262 -18.38 -26.03 6.73
C PHE A 262 -16.89 -26.20 6.49
N GLY A 263 -16.06 -25.24 6.91
CA GLY A 263 -14.60 -25.34 6.80
C GLY A 263 -14.03 -26.52 7.59
N VAL A 264 -14.47 -26.70 8.84
CA VAL A 264 -14.03 -27.82 9.71
C VAL A 264 -14.48 -29.16 9.12
N PHE A 265 -15.74 -29.28 8.69
CA PHE A 265 -16.26 -30.51 8.10
C PHE A 265 -15.61 -30.84 6.76
N ALA A 266 -15.23 -29.84 5.95
CA ALA A 266 -14.47 -30.08 4.73
C ALA A 266 -13.10 -30.71 5.01
N LEU A 267 -12.42 -30.30 6.09
CA LEU A 267 -11.13 -30.86 6.50
C LEU A 267 -11.25 -32.27 7.08
N ILE A 268 -12.31 -32.55 7.84
CA ILE A 268 -12.52 -33.85 8.51
C ILE A 268 -13.25 -34.84 7.59
N SER A 269 -13.78 -34.40 6.45
CA SER A 269 -14.50 -35.25 5.49
C SER A 269 -13.79 -36.56 5.13
N PRO A 270 -12.44 -36.61 4.93
CA PRO A 270 -11.75 -37.87 4.62
C PRO A 270 -11.91 -38.97 5.69
N PHE A 271 -12.25 -38.62 6.92
CA PHE A 271 -12.47 -39.58 8.01
C PHE A 271 -13.86 -40.21 7.99
N PHE A 272 -14.83 -39.63 7.28
CA PHE A 272 -16.20 -40.15 7.21
C PHE A 272 -16.37 -41.10 6.02
N LYS A 273 -16.48 -42.41 6.32
CA LYS A 273 -16.73 -43.43 5.29
C LYS A 273 -18.15 -43.39 4.71
N ASN A 274 -19.15 -43.02 5.52
CA ASN A 274 -20.57 -43.01 5.12
C ASN A 274 -21.09 -41.57 4.97
N LYS A 275 -21.58 -41.24 3.76
CA LYS A 275 -22.12 -39.91 3.42
C LYS A 275 -23.34 -39.52 4.26
N ILE A 276 -24.18 -40.47 4.65
CA ILE A 276 -25.37 -40.17 5.48
C ILE A 276 -24.94 -39.72 6.88
N VAL A 277 -23.95 -40.39 7.47
CA VAL A 277 -23.39 -40.03 8.77
C VAL A 277 -22.67 -38.69 8.73
N PHE A 278 -21.97 -38.40 7.63
CA PHE A 278 -21.36 -37.09 7.39
C PHE A 278 -22.41 -35.97 7.34
N ILE A 279 -23.45 -36.12 6.51
CA ILE A 279 -24.49 -35.11 6.36
C ILE A 279 -25.28 -34.93 7.66
N SER A 280 -25.61 -36.01 8.36
CA SER A 280 -26.37 -35.93 9.62
C SER A 280 -25.57 -35.24 10.73
N SER A 281 -24.26 -35.52 10.85
CA SER A 281 -23.39 -34.86 11.83
C SER A 281 -23.16 -33.38 11.52
N LEU A 282 -23.05 -33.01 10.24
CA LEU A 282 -22.96 -31.62 9.81
C LEU A 282 -24.24 -30.83 10.15
N LEU A 283 -25.41 -31.37 9.79
CA LEU A 283 -26.69 -30.72 10.07
C LEU A 283 -26.96 -30.62 11.57
N SER A 284 -26.67 -31.68 12.32
CA SER A 284 -26.76 -31.69 13.78
C SER A 284 -25.90 -30.60 14.41
N SER A 285 -24.67 -30.41 13.92
CA SER A 285 -23.75 -29.37 14.41
C SER A 285 -24.28 -27.96 14.15
N ILE A 286 -24.86 -27.71 12.96
CA ILE A 286 -25.48 -26.41 12.62
C ILE A 286 -26.67 -26.12 13.54
N ILE A 287 -27.57 -27.09 13.71
CA ILE A 287 -28.75 -26.95 14.56
C ILE A 287 -28.34 -26.70 16.01
N PHE A 288 -27.38 -27.46 16.51
CA PHE A 288 -26.85 -27.31 17.87
C PHE A 288 -26.32 -25.89 18.11
N VAL A 289 -25.49 -25.37 17.21
CA VAL A 289 -24.92 -24.02 17.35
C VAL A 289 -25.99 -22.93 17.25
N ILE A 290 -27.02 -23.12 16.41
CA ILE A 290 -28.14 -22.19 16.34
C ILE A 290 -28.91 -22.16 17.67
N ILE A 291 -29.25 -23.33 18.23
CA ILE A 291 -29.96 -23.45 19.51
C ILE A 291 -29.16 -22.80 20.64
N VAL A 292 -27.86 -23.12 20.75
CA VAL A 292 -26.98 -22.53 21.76
C VAL A 292 -26.92 -21.01 21.61
N GLY A 293 -26.79 -20.49 20.39
CA GLY A 293 -26.70 -19.05 20.19
C GLY A 293 -27.99 -18.28 20.50
N PHE A 294 -29.16 -18.91 20.31
CA PHE A 294 -30.42 -18.34 20.81
C PHE A 294 -30.50 -18.37 22.34
N ILE A 295 -30.12 -19.48 22.98
CA ILE A 295 -30.10 -19.60 24.46
C ILE A 295 -29.17 -18.56 25.09
N MET A 296 -28.00 -18.37 24.50
CA MET A 296 -26.96 -17.45 24.98
C MET A 296 -27.14 -16.01 24.47
N ASN A 297 -28.23 -15.73 23.75
CA ASN A 297 -28.60 -14.42 23.23
C ASN A 297 -27.48 -13.70 22.42
N TRP A 298 -26.81 -14.46 21.56
CA TRP A 298 -25.70 -13.95 20.74
C TRP A 298 -26.09 -12.86 19.74
N ASN A 299 -27.37 -12.52 19.59
CA ASN A 299 -27.78 -11.37 18.80
C ASN A 299 -27.36 -10.02 19.43
N ILE A 300 -27.19 -9.98 20.75
CA ILE A 300 -26.78 -8.78 21.49
C ILE A 300 -25.28 -8.85 21.80
N GLU A 301 -24.82 -9.97 22.35
CA GLU A 301 -23.42 -10.20 22.72
C GLU A 301 -22.83 -11.34 21.88
N THR A 302 -22.49 -11.02 20.62
CA THR A 302 -21.82 -11.98 19.73
C THR A 302 -20.43 -12.34 20.28
N PRO A 303 -20.11 -13.63 20.47
CA PRO A 303 -18.74 -14.06 20.76
C PRO A 303 -17.80 -13.62 19.64
N ASN A 304 -16.59 -13.17 20.00
CA ASN A 304 -15.65 -12.63 19.02
C ASN A 304 -15.32 -13.63 17.91
N ILE A 305 -15.30 -14.94 18.19
CA ILE A 305 -15.02 -15.97 17.18
C ILE A 305 -16.06 -16.04 16.06
N PHE A 306 -17.29 -15.57 16.31
CA PHE A 306 -18.37 -15.49 15.34
C PHE A 306 -18.56 -14.08 14.77
N LYS A 307 -17.70 -13.13 15.13
CA LYS A 307 -17.59 -11.83 14.45
C LYS A 307 -16.61 -11.98 13.30
N ILE A 308 -17.02 -11.58 12.11
CA ILE A 308 -16.17 -11.78 10.93
C ILE A 308 -14.90 -10.94 11.01
N ASN A 309 -14.98 -9.72 11.55
CA ASN A 309 -13.84 -8.82 11.72
C ASN A 309 -12.71 -9.47 12.54
N PHE A 310 -13.05 -10.17 13.63
CA PHE A 310 -12.07 -10.84 14.47
C PHE A 310 -11.40 -12.02 13.75
N LEU A 311 -12.19 -12.87 13.08
CA LEU A 311 -11.64 -14.00 12.32
C LEU A 311 -10.68 -13.51 11.22
N GLN A 312 -11.02 -12.40 10.58
CA GLN A 312 -10.18 -11.80 9.55
C GLN A 312 -8.91 -11.16 10.07
N GLU A 313 -9.01 -10.41 11.16
CA GLU A 313 -7.86 -9.84 11.84
C GLU A 313 -6.90 -10.96 12.24
N TRP A 314 -7.42 -12.06 12.78
CA TRP A 314 -6.60 -13.23 13.08
C TRP A 314 -5.93 -13.81 11.82
N ILE A 315 -6.68 -14.03 10.74
CA ILE A 315 -6.12 -14.55 9.48
C ILE A 315 -5.04 -13.61 8.90
N TYR A 316 -5.24 -12.30 9.03
CA TYR A 316 -4.28 -11.31 8.56
C TYR A 316 -2.99 -11.32 9.39
N ASN A 317 -3.16 -11.17 10.70
CA ASN A 317 -2.05 -10.95 11.62
C ASN A 317 -1.20 -12.20 11.79
N TYR A 318 -1.80 -13.40 11.69
CA TYR A 318 -1.09 -14.65 11.90
C TYR A 318 -0.73 -15.37 10.59
N PRO A 319 -1.60 -16.15 9.93
CA PRO A 319 -1.19 -16.97 8.78
C PRO A 319 -0.81 -16.16 7.54
N THR A 320 -1.48 -15.03 7.26
CA THR A 320 -1.14 -14.21 6.09
C THR A 320 0.25 -13.58 6.26
N THR A 321 0.52 -13.00 7.42
CA THR A 321 1.82 -12.40 7.74
C THR A 321 2.94 -13.45 7.79
N ALA A 322 2.68 -14.64 8.35
CA ALA A 322 3.65 -15.74 8.33
C ALA A 322 3.90 -16.25 6.89
N GLY A 323 2.84 -16.41 6.10
CA GLY A 323 2.91 -16.87 4.71
C GLY A 323 3.63 -15.90 3.79
N SER A 324 3.39 -14.59 3.91
CA SER A 324 4.09 -13.58 3.12
C SER A 324 5.59 -13.54 3.42
N ARG A 325 5.98 -13.68 4.69
CA ARG A 325 7.39 -13.80 5.09
C ARG A 325 8.02 -15.08 4.54
N ALA A 326 7.35 -16.22 4.64
CA ALA A 326 7.84 -17.48 4.07
C ALA A 326 8.01 -17.39 2.55
N LEU A 327 7.08 -16.75 1.84
CA LEU A 327 7.17 -16.49 0.41
C LEU A 327 8.34 -15.56 0.07
N MET A 328 8.53 -14.47 0.81
CA MET A 328 9.68 -13.57 0.64
C MET A 328 11.00 -14.31 0.82
N ILE A 329 11.12 -15.14 1.86
CA ILE A 329 12.32 -15.97 2.10
C ILE A 329 12.51 -16.94 0.92
N GLY A 330 11.44 -17.60 0.46
CA GLY A 330 11.49 -18.51 -0.68
C GLY A 330 11.91 -17.83 -1.98
N ILE A 331 11.41 -16.62 -2.25
CA ILE A 331 11.82 -15.80 -3.40
C ILE A 331 13.30 -15.42 -3.27
N ALA A 332 13.74 -14.96 -2.09
CA ALA A 332 15.14 -14.61 -1.85
C ALA A 332 16.07 -15.81 -2.07
N LEU A 333 15.73 -16.99 -1.53
CA LEU A 333 16.47 -18.23 -1.76
C LEU A 333 16.46 -18.65 -3.25
N GLY A 334 15.33 -18.46 -3.94
CA GLY A 334 15.22 -18.71 -5.37
C GLY A 334 16.14 -17.80 -6.20
N ILE A 335 16.19 -16.51 -5.86
CA ILE A 335 17.09 -15.53 -6.47
C ILE A 335 18.55 -15.94 -6.22
N ILE A 336 18.91 -16.28 -4.98
CA ILE A 336 20.26 -16.79 -4.65
C ILE A 336 20.60 -18.03 -5.50
N GLY A 337 19.66 -18.97 -5.63
CA GLY A 337 19.83 -20.17 -6.45
C GLY A 337 20.01 -19.88 -7.94
N THR A 338 19.30 -18.89 -8.49
CA THR A 338 19.53 -18.43 -9.87
C THR A 338 20.89 -17.75 -10.01
N SER A 339 21.26 -16.86 -9.08
CA SER A 339 22.56 -16.18 -9.09
C SER A 339 23.72 -17.17 -9.03
N PHE A 340 23.62 -18.21 -8.19
CA PHE A 340 24.63 -19.26 -8.08
C PHE A 340 24.77 -20.08 -9.38
N ARG A 341 23.65 -20.41 -10.04
CA ARG A 341 23.67 -21.11 -11.33
C ARG A 341 24.35 -20.28 -12.43
N ILE A 342 24.14 -18.97 -12.43
CA ILE A 342 24.82 -18.03 -13.34
C ILE A 342 26.32 -17.95 -13.01
N ILE A 343 26.70 -17.84 -11.73
CA ILE A 343 28.11 -17.76 -11.29
C ILE A 343 28.90 -19.01 -11.71
N ILE A 344 28.33 -20.21 -11.53
CA ILE A 344 28.96 -21.47 -11.95
C ILE A 344 28.98 -21.63 -13.48
N GLY A 345 28.24 -20.79 -14.21
CA GLY A 345 28.12 -20.85 -15.66
C GLY A 345 27.23 -21.99 -16.16
N LYS A 346 26.37 -22.55 -15.29
CA LYS A 346 25.34 -23.52 -15.68
C LYS A 346 24.17 -22.86 -16.42
N GLU A 347 23.89 -21.60 -16.12
CA GLU A 347 22.93 -20.77 -16.85
C GLU A 347 23.67 -19.61 -17.53
N LYS A 348 23.32 -19.33 -18.80
CA LYS A 348 23.83 -18.13 -19.48
C LYS A 348 23.13 -16.91 -18.90
N SER A 349 23.92 -15.90 -18.53
CA SER A 349 23.38 -14.59 -18.14
C SER A 349 22.50 -14.03 -19.26
N PHE A 350 21.39 -13.40 -18.89
CA PHE A 350 20.51 -12.68 -19.84
C PHE A 350 21.25 -11.54 -20.56
N LEU A 351 22.39 -11.11 -20.03
CA LEU A 351 23.33 -10.19 -20.66
C LEU A 351 24.27 -10.97 -21.60
N GLY A 352 23.72 -11.38 -22.75
CA GLY A 352 24.42 -11.65 -24.02
C GLY A 352 25.63 -12.59 -24.04
N ASP A 353 25.50 -13.70 -24.77
CA ASP A 353 26.43 -13.93 -25.89
C ASP A 353 25.91 -13.15 -27.10
#